data_AF-A0A7C3UU07-F1
#
_entry.id   AF-A0A7C3UU07-F1
#
_cell.length_a   1.000
_cell.length_b   1.000
_cell.length_c   1.000
_cell.angle_alpha   90.00
_cell.angle_beta   90.00
_cell.angle_gamma   90.00
#
_symmetry.space_group_name_H-M   'P 1'
#
loop_
_entity.id
_entity.type
_entity.pdbx_description
1 polymer ?
#
loop_
_entity_poly.entity_id
_entity_poly.type
_entity_poly.pdbx_seq_one_letter_code
_entity_poly.pdbx_strand_id
1 'polypeptide(L)'
;MARTQIDLEVQSLDQSLSGSKIKDGAITDIKIASNANISTSKLADGANFILKNGSVAFSANQSMGGYKLTNLADGVNSGDAVNKSQLDAVTSLIQSMEWLSSVLSVATTPPSNPSTGDRYLINGTGQGDWSGHDNQIAEWSGSSWTYTTPTTGTFVSADNEPSKLYLFGGSSWSEKYFESTTASTGLTKVGFDIRVNSTLAGSGLTFDSGIISVGAGTGIVVDTDSVSVDVGTTANKIVQLDNNAKLPAVDGSQLININAATLDSLDSTDFLRTSASSAVSSGYTLSINSGAILNILGTLQLGGTTVTATAAQLNDLGTIVVRETPSGLVNGSNTDFTLAHTPKSGTEEVYLNGLLQDPTNDYTISTNTITFVAAPKTGDKIRVSYRY
;
A
#
# COMPACT_ATOMS: atom_id res chain seq x y z
N MET A 1 74.31 -13.89 114.79
CA MET A 1 74.04 -15.19 114.14
C MET A 1 72.88 -15.11 113.16
N ALA A 2 71.68 -14.66 113.54
CA ALA A 2 70.52 -14.61 112.63
C ALA A 2 70.72 -13.75 111.36
N ARG A 3 71.34 -12.56 111.46
CA ARG A 3 71.64 -11.71 110.28
C ARG A 3 72.60 -12.37 109.30
N THR A 4 73.68 -12.99 109.79
CA THR A 4 74.69 -13.65 108.97
C THR A 4 74.12 -14.85 108.20
N GLN A 5 73.20 -15.60 108.82
CA GLN A 5 72.55 -16.73 108.17
C GLN A 5 71.61 -16.28 107.05
N ILE A 6 70.86 -15.18 107.27
CA ILE A 6 70.03 -14.55 106.25
C ILE A 6 70.89 -14.05 105.08
N ASP A 7 72.02 -13.39 105.35
CA ASP A 7 72.91 -12.88 104.30
C ASP A 7 73.49 -14.01 103.42
N LEU A 8 73.86 -15.14 104.03
CA LEU A 8 74.33 -16.33 103.32
C LEU A 8 73.22 -16.96 102.46
N GLU A 9 71.99 -17.01 102.97
CA GLU A 9 70.84 -17.56 102.26
C GLU A 9 70.48 -16.70 101.04
N VAL A 10 70.45 -15.37 101.22
CA VAL A 10 70.24 -14.38 100.15
C VAL A 10 71.33 -14.48 99.08
N GLN A 11 72.60 -14.61 99.49
CA GLN A 11 73.72 -14.72 98.56
C GLN A 11 73.68 -16.02 97.75
N SER A 12 73.24 -17.13 98.36
CA SER A 12 73.05 -18.39 97.64
C SER A 12 71.86 -18.34 96.67
N LEU A 13 70.78 -17.66 97.06
CA LEU A 13 69.63 -17.44 96.19
C LEU A 13 70.02 -16.58 94.98
N ASP A 14 70.74 -15.47 95.18
CA ASP A 14 71.15 -14.59 94.07
C ASP A 14 72.09 -15.29 93.09
N GLN A 15 72.97 -16.18 93.57
CA GLN A 15 73.80 -17.02 92.69
C GLN A 15 72.98 -18.04 91.90
N SER A 16 72.01 -18.71 92.54
CA SER A 16 71.08 -19.66 91.88
C SER A 16 70.23 -18.95 90.81
N LEU A 17 69.74 -17.76 91.14
CA LEU A 17 69.01 -16.88 90.23
C LEU A 17 69.92 -16.40 89.08
N SER A 18 71.19 -16.07 89.34
CA SER A 18 72.15 -15.64 88.31
C SER A 18 72.48 -16.74 87.29
N GLY A 19 72.56 -18.00 87.74
CA GLY A 19 72.72 -19.16 86.84
C GLY A 19 71.48 -19.50 86.02
N SER A 20 70.30 -19.09 86.48
CA SER A 20 69.01 -19.30 85.81
C SER A 20 68.56 -18.12 84.94
N LYS A 21 69.28 -17.00 84.96
CA LYS A 21 68.98 -15.80 84.16
C LYS A 21 69.43 -16.03 82.71
N ILE A 22 68.51 -15.82 81.77
CA ILE A 22 68.84 -15.73 80.34
C ILE A 22 69.66 -14.45 80.16
N LYS A 23 70.95 -14.58 79.83
CA LYS A 23 71.79 -13.41 79.48
C LYS A 23 71.35 -12.83 78.14
N ASP A 24 71.63 -11.55 77.92
CA ASP A 24 71.33 -10.91 76.65
C ASP A 24 72.03 -11.65 75.49
N GLY A 25 71.31 -11.91 74.40
CA GLY A 25 71.78 -12.72 73.26
C GLY A 25 72.06 -14.21 73.55
N ALA A 26 71.72 -14.75 74.74
CA ALA A 26 72.09 -16.12 75.12
C ALA A 26 71.28 -17.22 74.43
N ILE A 27 70.11 -16.91 73.88
CA ILE A 27 69.30 -17.86 73.11
C ILE A 27 69.71 -17.75 71.64
N THR A 28 70.43 -18.76 71.17
CA THR A 28 70.81 -18.92 69.76
C THR A 28 69.86 -19.91 69.07
N ASP A 29 69.78 -19.88 67.74
CA ASP A 29 68.88 -20.76 66.96
C ASP A 29 69.03 -22.24 67.33
N ILE A 30 70.26 -22.71 67.58
CA ILE A 30 70.52 -24.12 67.94
C ILE A 30 69.98 -24.52 69.33
N LYS A 31 69.73 -23.55 70.22
CA LYS A 31 69.15 -23.78 71.55
C LYS A 31 67.62 -23.84 71.50
N ILE A 32 67.01 -23.48 70.38
CA ILE A 32 65.58 -23.62 70.13
C ILE A 32 65.37 -25.02 69.53
N ALA A 33 64.65 -25.88 70.26
CA ALA A 33 64.31 -27.20 69.76
C ALA A 33 63.47 -27.08 68.46
N SER A 34 63.67 -27.99 67.50
CA SER A 34 62.98 -27.97 66.21
C SER A 34 61.44 -28.10 66.31
N ASN A 35 60.94 -28.62 67.43
CA ASN A 35 59.53 -28.72 67.77
C ASN A 35 59.06 -27.66 68.79
N ALA A 36 59.86 -26.63 69.06
CA ALA A 36 59.47 -25.56 69.95
C ALA A 36 58.27 -24.80 69.37
N ASN A 37 57.13 -24.83 70.07
CA ASN A 37 55.93 -24.07 69.70
C ASN A 37 56.08 -22.59 70.09
N ILE A 38 56.95 -21.87 69.37
CA ILE A 38 57.10 -20.43 69.54
C ILE A 38 55.87 -19.74 68.95
N SER A 39 55.04 -19.17 69.82
CA SER A 39 53.93 -18.33 69.39
C SER A 39 54.48 -17.08 68.72
N THR A 40 54.16 -16.84 67.45
CA THR A 40 54.63 -15.66 66.71
C THR A 40 54.21 -14.35 67.37
N SER A 41 53.08 -14.33 68.10
CA SER A 41 52.64 -13.18 68.91
C SER A 41 53.61 -12.79 70.04
N LYS A 42 54.57 -13.64 70.39
CA LYS A 42 55.61 -13.35 71.39
C LYS A 42 56.92 -12.85 70.77
N LEU A 43 56.98 -12.71 69.45
CA LEU A 43 58.11 -12.11 68.73
C LEU A 43 57.80 -10.64 68.46
N ALA A 44 58.80 -9.76 68.63
CA ALA A 44 58.63 -8.32 68.46
C ALA A 44 58.07 -7.96 67.07
N ASP A 45 58.54 -8.64 66.02
CA ASP A 45 58.09 -8.44 64.64
C ASP A 45 57.06 -9.48 64.17
N GLY A 46 56.59 -10.36 65.06
CA GLY A 46 55.73 -11.48 64.67
C GLY A 46 54.39 -11.05 64.07
N ALA A 47 53.94 -9.84 64.36
CA ALA A 47 52.77 -9.21 63.75
C ALA A 47 52.99 -8.80 62.27
N ASN A 48 54.25 -8.64 61.84
CA ASN A 48 54.62 -8.25 60.48
C ASN A 48 54.84 -9.47 59.56
N PHE A 49 54.81 -10.68 60.09
CA PHE A 49 54.96 -11.90 59.29
C PHE A 49 53.68 -12.17 58.49
N ILE A 50 53.84 -12.53 57.21
CA ILE A 50 52.72 -12.97 56.39
C ILE A 50 52.16 -14.26 56.97
N LEU A 51 50.86 -14.27 57.22
CA LEU A 51 50.15 -15.38 57.84
C LEU A 51 49.36 -16.18 56.79
N LYS A 52 49.25 -17.49 57.00
CA LYS A 52 48.48 -18.40 56.12
C LYS A 52 46.98 -18.06 56.00
N ASN A 53 46.44 -17.31 56.97
CA ASN A 53 45.05 -16.87 56.97
C ASN A 53 44.85 -15.55 56.20
N GLY A 54 45.92 -14.96 55.66
CA GLY A 54 45.88 -13.73 54.88
C GLY A 54 45.63 -12.45 55.69
N SER A 55 45.65 -12.49 57.03
CA SER A 55 45.32 -11.32 57.85
C SER A 55 46.38 -10.21 57.83
N VAL A 56 47.57 -10.47 57.31
CA VAL A 56 48.66 -9.49 57.19
C VAL A 56 48.87 -9.19 55.71
N ALA A 57 48.57 -7.95 55.32
CA ALA A 57 48.74 -7.46 53.95
C ALA A 57 50.16 -6.93 53.71
N PHE A 58 50.58 -6.91 52.45
CA PHE A 58 51.78 -6.18 52.06
C PHE A 58 51.51 -4.66 52.07
N SER A 59 52.44 -3.90 52.65
CA SER A 59 52.38 -2.43 52.70
C SER A 59 53.12 -1.74 51.55
N ALA A 60 53.76 -2.54 50.69
CA ALA A 60 54.47 -2.10 49.49
C ALA A 60 54.44 -3.21 48.42
N ASN A 61 54.85 -2.88 47.20
CA ASN A 61 54.95 -3.84 46.11
C ASN A 61 55.92 -4.96 46.49
N GLN A 62 55.51 -6.22 46.27
CA GLN A 62 56.40 -7.35 46.47
C GLN A 62 56.98 -7.93 45.20
N SER A 63 58.30 -8.08 45.20
CA SER A 63 59.04 -8.80 44.16
C SER A 63 59.14 -10.27 44.50
N MET A 64 58.83 -11.14 43.52
CA MET A 64 59.03 -12.58 43.64
C MET A 64 60.42 -13.04 43.14
N GLY A 65 61.30 -12.13 42.72
CA GLY A 65 62.69 -12.44 42.37
C GLY A 65 62.87 -13.47 41.24
N GLY A 66 61.87 -13.66 40.38
CA GLY A 66 61.85 -14.69 39.32
C GLY A 66 61.26 -16.04 39.74
N TYR A 67 60.85 -16.20 41.00
CA TYR A 67 60.18 -17.39 41.50
C TYR A 67 58.66 -17.36 41.26
N LYS A 68 58.04 -18.54 41.24
CA LYS A 68 56.60 -18.71 40.97
C LYS A 68 55.78 -18.59 42.26
N LEU A 69 54.61 -17.97 42.15
CA LEU A 69 53.51 -18.19 43.10
C LEU A 69 52.71 -19.41 42.62
N THR A 70 52.62 -20.44 43.46
CA THR A 70 51.94 -21.69 43.11
C THR A 70 50.56 -21.77 43.77
N ASN A 71 49.65 -22.53 43.17
CA ASN A 71 48.26 -22.70 43.64
C ASN A 71 47.45 -21.40 43.71
N LEU A 72 47.73 -20.44 42.82
CA LEU A 72 46.92 -19.24 42.65
C LEU A 72 45.59 -19.62 41.97
N ALA A 73 44.47 -19.41 42.67
CA ALA A 73 43.14 -19.61 42.13
C ALA A 73 42.83 -18.61 41.00
N ASP A 74 41.78 -18.89 40.22
CA ASP A 74 41.28 -17.96 39.21
C ASP A 74 40.84 -16.64 39.85
N GLY A 75 41.28 -15.53 39.29
CA GLY A 75 40.83 -14.20 39.72
C GLY A 75 39.36 -13.97 39.36
N VAL A 76 38.59 -13.39 40.27
CA VAL A 76 37.14 -13.14 40.12
C VAL A 76 36.84 -11.64 40.15
N ASN A 77 37.51 -10.90 41.03
CA ASN A 77 37.34 -9.45 41.19
C ASN A 77 38.41 -8.69 40.40
N SER A 78 38.16 -7.40 40.14
CA SER A 78 39.02 -6.54 39.31
C SER A 78 40.46 -6.35 39.81
N GLY A 79 40.73 -6.62 41.09
CA GLY A 79 42.07 -6.53 41.69
C GLY A 79 42.74 -7.88 41.94
N ASP A 80 42.09 -8.99 41.62
CA ASP A 80 42.64 -10.32 41.85
C ASP A 80 43.79 -10.58 40.86
N ALA A 81 44.80 -11.30 41.32
CA ALA A 81 45.83 -11.82 40.43
C ALA A 81 45.23 -12.91 39.53
N VAL A 82 45.58 -12.88 38.24
CA VAL A 82 45.19 -13.91 37.28
C VAL A 82 46.29 -14.96 37.14
N ASN A 83 45.89 -16.22 36.97
CA ASN A 83 46.84 -17.29 36.67
C ASN A 83 47.03 -17.48 35.15
N LYS A 84 48.04 -18.28 34.79
CA LYS A 84 48.35 -18.53 33.37
C LYS A 84 47.20 -19.23 32.64
N SER A 85 46.43 -20.11 33.28
CA SER A 85 45.30 -20.79 32.62
C SER A 85 44.22 -19.82 32.17
N GLN A 86 43.87 -18.81 32.98
CA GLN A 86 42.94 -17.77 32.55
C GLN A 86 43.49 -16.95 31.37
N LEU A 87 44.79 -16.63 31.38
CA LEU A 87 45.45 -15.93 30.26
C LEU A 87 45.49 -16.80 28.98
N ASP A 88 45.75 -18.10 29.12
CA ASP A 88 45.78 -19.05 28.00
C ASP A 88 44.39 -19.24 27.39
N ALA A 89 43.34 -19.20 28.21
CA ALA A 89 41.95 -19.25 27.73
C ALA A 89 41.61 -18.02 26.87
N VAL A 90 41.97 -16.81 27.32
CA VAL A 90 41.83 -15.59 26.52
C VAL A 90 42.65 -15.68 25.23
N THR A 91 43.89 -16.15 25.33
CA THR A 91 44.77 -16.33 24.17
C THR A 91 44.17 -17.28 23.14
N SER A 92 43.58 -18.39 23.59
CA SER A 92 42.95 -19.39 22.72
C SER A 92 41.73 -18.82 21.98
N LEU A 93 40.93 -17.97 22.64
CA LEU A 93 39.80 -17.29 22.01
C LEU A 93 40.27 -16.35 20.89
N ILE A 94 41.33 -15.57 21.13
CA ILE A 94 41.86 -14.63 20.15
C ILE A 94 42.54 -15.37 18.99
N GLN A 95 43.30 -16.43 19.27
CA GLN A 95 43.98 -17.23 18.24
C GLN A 95 43.03 -18.01 17.33
N SER A 96 41.81 -18.31 17.79
CA SER A 96 40.79 -18.94 16.93
C SER A 96 40.38 -18.06 15.75
N MET A 97 40.61 -16.75 15.85
CA MET A 97 40.44 -15.82 14.75
C MET A 97 41.80 -15.68 14.05
N GLU A 98 41.94 -16.27 12.86
CA GLU A 98 43.18 -16.27 12.07
C GLU A 98 43.49 -14.89 11.46
N TRP A 99 43.74 -13.88 12.30
CA TRP A 99 44.09 -12.53 11.85
C TRP A 99 45.53 -12.47 11.37
N LEU A 100 45.74 -11.95 10.16
CA LEU A 100 47.05 -11.47 9.71
C LEU A 100 47.14 -9.96 9.88
N SER A 101 48.36 -9.43 10.04
CA SER A 101 48.60 -7.99 10.03
C SER A 101 48.02 -7.35 8.76
N SER A 102 47.73 -6.05 8.78
CA SER A 102 47.18 -5.38 7.61
C SER A 102 48.12 -5.45 6.40
N VAL A 103 47.52 -5.29 5.22
CA VAL A 103 48.22 -5.03 3.97
C VAL A 103 48.04 -3.57 3.60
N LEU A 104 48.99 -2.98 2.87
CA LEU A 104 48.87 -1.62 2.36
C LEU A 104 47.73 -1.51 1.35
N SER A 105 47.65 -2.48 0.44
CA SER A 105 46.58 -2.57 -0.54
C SER A 105 46.39 -3.97 -1.12
N VAL A 106 45.36 -4.10 -1.95
CA VAL A 106 45.05 -5.28 -2.74
C VAL A 106 45.46 -5.04 -4.19
N ALA A 107 46.24 -5.94 -4.78
CA ALA A 107 46.75 -5.79 -6.15
C ALA A 107 47.14 -7.14 -6.76
N THR A 108 47.20 -7.22 -8.10
CA THR A 108 47.69 -8.43 -8.81
C THR A 108 49.07 -8.26 -9.43
N THR A 109 49.65 -7.06 -9.38
CA THR A 109 50.99 -6.73 -9.89
C THR A 109 51.81 -6.06 -8.79
N PRO A 110 53.10 -6.41 -8.63
CA PRO A 110 53.96 -5.77 -7.65
C PRO A 110 54.12 -4.27 -7.90
N PRO A 111 54.23 -3.43 -6.86
CA PRO A 111 54.67 -2.05 -7.00
C PRO A 111 56.10 -2.00 -7.56
N SER A 112 56.44 -0.94 -8.29
CA SER A 112 57.78 -0.76 -8.88
C SER A 112 58.87 -0.42 -7.86
N ASN A 113 58.51 0.13 -6.70
CA ASN A 113 59.44 0.54 -5.64
C ASN A 113 58.88 0.17 -4.25
N PRO A 114 58.83 -1.12 -3.88
CA PRO A 114 58.40 -1.53 -2.55
C PRO A 114 59.42 -1.12 -1.47
N SER A 115 58.92 -0.72 -0.31
CA SER A 115 59.69 -0.51 0.91
C SER A 115 59.71 -1.77 1.76
N THR A 116 60.78 -1.98 2.54
CA THR A 116 60.88 -3.14 3.44
C THR A 116 59.70 -3.19 4.40
N GLY A 117 59.02 -4.33 4.46
CA GLY A 117 57.83 -4.54 5.27
C GLY A 117 56.52 -4.17 4.58
N ASP A 118 56.55 -3.68 3.33
CA ASP A 118 55.32 -3.46 2.56
C ASP A 118 54.62 -4.79 2.30
N ARG A 119 53.31 -4.85 2.62
CA ARG A 119 52.48 -6.04 2.47
C ARG A 119 51.35 -5.78 1.50
N TYR A 120 51.07 -6.74 0.64
CA TYR A 120 50.01 -6.67 -0.36
C TYR A 120 49.23 -7.98 -0.39
N LEU A 121 47.91 -7.87 -0.51
CA LEU A 121 47.08 -9.02 -0.80
C LEU A 121 47.02 -9.23 -2.31
N ILE A 122 47.51 -10.40 -2.79
CA ILE A 122 47.38 -10.82 -4.19
C ILE A 122 45.98 -11.41 -4.40
N ASN A 123 44.95 -10.56 -4.51
CA ASN A 123 43.60 -11.06 -4.74
C ASN A 123 43.37 -11.37 -6.23
N GLY A 124 43.37 -12.67 -6.60
CA GLY A 124 43.31 -13.13 -7.98
C GLY A 124 44.66 -13.63 -8.51
N THR A 125 44.84 -13.58 -9.84
CA THR A 125 46.03 -14.12 -10.51
C THR A 125 47.20 -13.15 -10.48
N GLY A 126 48.28 -13.53 -9.80
CA GLY A 126 49.49 -12.73 -9.68
C GLY A 126 50.25 -12.59 -11.00
N GLN A 127 50.87 -11.43 -11.22
CA GLN A 127 51.60 -11.07 -12.42
C GLN A 127 53.01 -10.56 -12.09
N GLY A 128 53.91 -10.55 -13.08
CA GLY A 128 55.31 -10.15 -12.87
C GLY A 128 55.97 -11.05 -11.83
N ASP A 129 56.66 -10.45 -10.86
CA ASP A 129 57.31 -11.19 -9.77
C ASP A 129 56.33 -12.00 -8.91
N TRP A 130 55.03 -11.63 -8.92
CA TRP A 130 53.97 -12.32 -8.18
C TRP A 130 53.33 -13.49 -8.96
N SER A 131 53.82 -13.83 -10.15
CA SER A 131 53.24 -14.92 -10.95
C SER A 131 53.35 -16.28 -10.25
N GLY A 132 52.22 -16.99 -10.15
CA GLY A 132 52.12 -18.27 -9.43
C GLY A 132 51.82 -18.14 -7.93
N HIS A 133 51.70 -16.92 -7.41
CA HIS A 133 51.42 -16.60 -6.01
C HIS A 133 49.99 -16.09 -5.79
N ASP A 134 49.04 -16.68 -6.53
CA ASP A 134 47.62 -16.31 -6.53
C ASP A 134 47.03 -16.45 -5.12
N ASN A 135 46.24 -15.45 -4.70
CA ASN A 135 45.58 -15.41 -3.38
C ASN A 135 46.52 -15.42 -2.17
N GLN A 136 47.82 -15.22 -2.34
CA GLN A 136 48.78 -15.12 -1.24
C GLN A 136 48.95 -13.67 -0.77
N ILE A 137 49.51 -13.50 0.43
CA ILE A 137 49.98 -12.19 0.90
C ILE A 137 51.46 -12.06 0.59
N ALA A 138 51.82 -11.09 -0.24
CA ALA A 138 53.19 -10.75 -0.56
C ALA A 138 53.74 -9.71 0.42
N GLU A 139 54.93 -9.94 0.96
CA GLU A 139 55.64 -9.03 1.83
C GLU A 139 57.06 -8.78 1.29
N TRP A 140 57.45 -7.52 1.16
CA TRP A 140 58.78 -7.17 0.69
C TRP A 140 59.81 -7.23 1.83
N SER A 141 60.76 -8.15 1.72
CA SER A 141 61.84 -8.31 2.71
C SER A 141 62.93 -7.23 2.64
N GLY A 142 62.85 -6.30 1.68
CA GLY A 142 63.92 -5.35 1.35
C GLY A 142 64.77 -5.77 0.14
N SER A 143 64.68 -7.04 -0.26
CA SER A 143 65.42 -7.56 -1.43
C SER A 143 64.63 -8.54 -2.30
N SER A 144 63.59 -9.16 -1.75
CA SER A 144 62.74 -10.12 -2.44
C SER A 144 61.34 -10.17 -1.82
N TRP A 145 60.36 -10.62 -2.61
CA TRP A 145 59.02 -10.90 -2.12
C TRP A 145 58.98 -12.22 -1.36
N THR A 146 58.35 -12.19 -0.19
CA THR A 146 58.02 -13.36 0.61
C THR A 146 56.50 -13.56 0.57
N TYR A 147 56.04 -14.80 0.45
CA TYR A 147 54.63 -15.09 0.23
C TYR A 147 54.06 -15.93 1.36
N THR A 148 52.95 -15.46 1.93
CA THR A 148 52.19 -16.18 2.96
C THR A 148 50.95 -16.79 2.34
N THR A 149 50.79 -18.11 2.48
CA THR A 149 49.57 -18.81 2.06
C THR A 149 48.52 -18.69 3.17
N PRO A 150 47.35 -18.09 2.92
CA PRO A 150 46.27 -18.04 3.91
C PRO A 150 45.62 -19.41 4.11
N THR A 151 45.06 -19.64 5.29
CA THR A 151 44.20 -20.78 5.62
C THR A 151 42.72 -20.36 5.60
N THR A 152 41.82 -21.32 5.42
CA THR A 152 40.37 -21.03 5.45
C THR A 152 39.98 -20.39 6.77
N GLY A 153 39.42 -19.17 6.73
CA GLY A 153 39.09 -18.39 7.92
C GLY A 153 40.06 -17.24 8.19
N THR A 154 41.16 -17.13 7.44
CA THR A 154 42.10 -16.01 7.57
C THR A 154 41.42 -14.67 7.26
N PHE A 155 41.63 -13.68 8.13
CA PHE A 155 41.20 -12.29 7.93
C PHE A 155 42.39 -11.37 7.69
N VAL A 156 42.23 -10.41 6.77
CA VAL A 156 43.16 -9.31 6.58
C VAL A 156 42.41 -8.00 6.25
N SER A 157 42.88 -6.89 6.80
CA SER A 157 42.44 -5.54 6.41
C SER A 157 43.42 -4.94 5.39
N ALA A 158 42.90 -4.10 4.49
CA ALA A 158 43.73 -3.31 3.59
C ALA A 158 43.65 -1.83 4.00
N ASP A 159 44.80 -1.20 4.24
CA ASP A 159 44.88 0.15 4.79
C ASP A 159 44.28 1.21 3.85
N ASN A 160 44.33 0.96 2.54
CA ASN A 160 43.71 1.80 1.51
C ASN A 160 42.18 1.56 1.34
N GLU A 161 41.61 0.57 2.01
CA GLU A 161 40.20 0.20 1.92
C GLU A 161 39.55 -0.01 3.31
N PRO A 162 39.41 1.06 4.12
CA PRO A 162 39.04 0.94 5.54
C PRO A 162 37.58 0.52 5.79
N SER A 163 36.74 0.47 4.77
CA SER A 163 35.32 0.11 4.90
C SER A 163 35.04 -1.39 4.77
N LYS A 164 36.07 -2.22 4.56
CA LYS A 164 35.94 -3.66 4.38
C LYS A 164 37.11 -4.46 4.96
N LEU A 165 36.87 -5.75 5.14
CA LEU A 165 37.86 -6.78 5.44
C LEU A 165 37.87 -7.81 4.31
N TYR A 166 38.96 -8.56 4.21
CA TYR A 166 39.09 -9.70 3.31
C TYR A 166 39.11 -10.98 4.13
N LEU A 167 38.22 -11.91 3.81
CA LEU A 167 38.12 -13.24 4.43
C LEU A 167 38.47 -14.32 3.41
N PHE A 168 39.48 -15.14 3.70
CA PHE A 168 39.85 -16.26 2.84
C PHE A 168 38.92 -17.45 3.05
N GLY A 169 38.19 -17.84 1.99
CA GLY A 169 37.24 -18.96 2.01
C GLY A 169 37.85 -20.34 1.71
N GLY A 170 39.17 -20.43 1.55
CA GLY A 170 39.91 -21.66 1.24
C GLY A 170 40.44 -21.74 -0.19
N SER A 171 39.83 -21.01 -1.14
CA SER A 171 40.29 -20.91 -2.53
C SER A 171 40.39 -19.48 -3.04
N SER A 172 39.66 -18.54 -2.42
CA SER A 172 39.61 -17.14 -2.83
C SER A 172 39.27 -16.23 -1.65
N TRP A 173 39.60 -14.95 -1.78
CA TRP A 173 39.24 -13.93 -0.80
C TRP A 173 37.84 -13.38 -1.08
N SER A 174 37.06 -13.20 -0.03
CA SER A 174 35.75 -12.53 -0.07
C SER A 174 35.83 -11.20 0.66
N GLU A 175 35.30 -10.15 0.05
CA GLU A 175 35.14 -8.85 0.68
C GLU A 175 34.01 -8.88 1.71
N LYS A 176 34.26 -8.34 2.91
CA LYS A 176 33.32 -8.23 4.02
C LYS A 176 33.22 -6.78 4.44
N TYR A 177 32.07 -6.18 4.17
CA TYR A 177 31.83 -4.77 4.45
C TYR A 177 31.32 -4.57 5.88
N PHE A 178 31.79 -3.53 6.54
CA PHE A 178 31.13 -3.01 7.74
C PHE A 178 29.89 -2.24 7.25
N GLU A 179 28.71 -2.83 7.40
CA GLU A 179 27.48 -2.46 6.70
C GLU A 179 27.30 -0.94 6.44
N SER A 180 27.33 -0.54 5.16
CA SER A 180 26.91 0.78 4.72
C SER A 180 25.92 0.65 3.58
N THR A 181 24.65 0.51 3.94
CA THR A 181 23.55 0.72 3.01
C THR A 181 22.61 1.74 3.64
N THR A 182 22.73 2.98 3.20
CA THR A 182 21.70 4.00 3.42
C THR A 182 20.50 3.60 2.58
N ALA A 183 19.43 3.15 3.22
CA ALA A 183 18.13 3.14 2.59
C ALA A 183 17.82 4.59 2.14
N SER A 184 17.45 4.78 0.86
CA SER A 184 17.05 6.09 0.34
C SER A 184 15.80 6.61 1.09
N THR A 185 15.37 7.85 0.85
CA THR A 185 14.34 8.54 1.67
C THR A 185 13.02 7.77 1.85
N GLY A 186 12.64 6.92 0.90
CA GLY A 186 11.42 6.09 0.96
C GLY A 186 11.53 4.78 1.75
N LEU A 187 12.72 4.38 2.19
CA LEU A 187 12.96 3.13 2.92
C LEU A 187 13.72 3.43 4.23
N THR A 188 13.44 2.66 5.28
CA THR A 188 14.18 2.70 6.54
C THR A 188 14.78 1.33 6.84
N LYS A 189 15.99 1.32 7.38
CA LYS A 189 16.59 0.09 7.91
C LYS A 189 16.14 -0.11 9.35
N VAL A 190 15.64 -1.30 9.69
CA VAL A 190 15.28 -1.67 11.06
C VAL A 190 15.93 -3.00 11.40
N GLY A 191 17.02 -2.96 12.17
CA GLY A 191 17.88 -4.13 12.36
C GLY A 191 18.53 -4.55 11.03
N PHE A 192 18.31 -5.80 10.62
CA PHE A 192 18.77 -6.34 9.33
C PHE A 192 17.72 -6.23 8.21
N ASP A 193 16.51 -5.75 8.51
CA ASP A 193 15.44 -5.61 7.51
C ASP A 193 15.44 -4.23 6.84
N ILE A 194 15.05 -4.19 5.57
CA ILE A 194 14.66 -2.95 4.87
C ILE A 194 13.14 -2.83 4.90
N ARG A 195 12.63 -1.72 5.41
CA ARG A 195 11.19 -1.42 5.55
C ARG A 195 10.84 -0.15 4.80
N VAL A 196 9.55 0.05 4.54
CA VAL A 196 9.06 1.33 4.00
C VAL A 196 9.11 2.38 5.10
N ASN A 197 9.55 3.60 4.77
CA ASN A 197 9.51 4.71 5.70
C ASN A 197 8.06 5.15 5.93
N SER A 198 7.48 4.76 7.08
CA SER A 198 6.08 5.07 7.44
C SER A 198 5.79 6.57 7.64
N THR A 199 6.81 7.42 7.66
CA THR A 199 6.63 8.89 7.70
C THR A 199 6.52 9.53 6.31
N LEU A 200 6.96 8.82 5.25
CA LEU A 200 6.86 9.29 3.86
C LEU A 200 5.82 8.52 3.05
N ALA A 201 5.52 7.28 3.42
CA ALA A 201 4.42 6.55 2.84
C ALA A 201 3.13 7.17 3.37
N GLY A 202 2.50 8.02 2.56
CA GLY A 202 1.09 8.37 2.78
C GLY A 202 0.23 7.10 2.83
N SER A 203 -1.08 7.23 3.04
CA SER A 203 -1.96 6.07 3.32
C SER A 203 -2.04 4.97 2.25
N GLY A 204 -1.36 5.12 1.10
CA GLY A 204 -1.42 4.18 -0.04
C GLY A 204 -0.43 3.02 0.01
N LEU A 205 0.71 3.14 0.69
CA LEU A 205 1.63 2.01 0.93
C LEU A 205 1.83 1.86 2.43
N THR A 206 1.64 0.65 2.94
CA THR A 206 1.74 0.35 4.37
C THR A 206 2.73 -0.79 4.60
N PHE A 207 3.23 -0.88 5.82
CA PHE A 207 4.03 -2.01 6.28
C PHE A 207 3.35 -2.56 7.53
N ASP A 208 2.59 -3.63 7.36
CA ASP A 208 1.92 -4.32 8.45
C ASP A 208 2.35 -5.79 8.43
N SER A 209 2.54 -6.40 9.60
CA SER A 209 2.95 -7.81 9.76
C SER A 209 4.23 -8.27 9.01
N GLY A 210 5.12 -7.36 8.60
CA GLY A 210 6.39 -7.71 7.96
C GLY A 210 6.36 -7.75 6.43
N ILE A 211 5.25 -7.36 5.81
CA ILE A 211 5.10 -7.28 4.35
C ILE A 211 4.88 -5.83 3.91
N ILE A 212 5.30 -5.51 2.68
CA ILE A 212 4.88 -4.26 2.00
C ILE A 212 3.47 -4.49 1.48
N SER A 213 2.51 -3.69 1.93
CA SER A 213 1.11 -3.77 1.54
C SER A 213 0.66 -2.47 0.88
N VAL A 214 -0.41 -2.55 0.09
CA VAL A 214 -1.12 -1.37 -0.42
C VAL A 214 -2.21 -1.04 0.59
N GLY A 215 -2.38 0.24 0.91
CA GLY A 215 -3.52 0.70 1.71
C GLY A 215 -4.79 0.68 0.87
N ALA A 216 -5.82 -0.02 1.33
CA ALA A 216 -7.11 -0.06 0.66
C ALA A 216 -7.81 1.31 0.76
N GLY A 217 -7.54 2.17 -0.23
CA GLY A 217 -8.32 3.39 -0.46
C GLY A 217 -9.64 3.10 -1.17
N THR A 218 -10.50 4.10 -1.33
CA THR A 218 -11.73 3.98 -2.11
C THR A 218 -11.43 3.53 -3.53
N GLY A 219 -12.05 2.44 -3.98
CA GLY A 219 -11.88 1.92 -5.34
C GLY A 219 -10.72 0.93 -5.51
N ILE A 220 -10.00 0.56 -4.44
CA ILE A 220 -8.94 -0.46 -4.49
C ILE A 220 -9.30 -1.61 -3.53
N VAL A 221 -9.23 -2.85 -4.02
CA VAL A 221 -9.30 -4.07 -3.23
C VAL A 221 -7.90 -4.66 -3.13
N VAL A 222 -7.48 -5.02 -1.91
CA VAL A 222 -6.21 -5.69 -1.64
C VAL A 222 -6.54 -7.07 -1.08
N ASP A 223 -6.31 -8.10 -1.88
CA ASP A 223 -6.43 -9.50 -1.51
C ASP A 223 -5.07 -10.08 -1.11
N THR A 224 -5.05 -11.32 -0.63
CA THR A 224 -3.80 -12.00 -0.22
C THR A 224 -2.75 -12.02 -1.33
N ASP A 225 -3.19 -12.23 -2.58
CA ASP A 225 -2.29 -12.43 -3.73
C ASP A 225 -2.45 -11.38 -4.84
N SER A 226 -3.32 -10.38 -4.68
CA SER A 226 -3.58 -9.39 -5.74
C SER A 226 -4.04 -8.03 -5.24
N VAL A 227 -3.84 -7.01 -6.08
CA VAL A 227 -4.44 -5.69 -5.93
C VAL A 227 -5.31 -5.41 -7.15
N SER A 228 -6.56 -5.05 -6.93
CA SER A 228 -7.59 -4.89 -7.96
C SER A 228 -8.36 -3.57 -7.80
N VAL A 229 -9.08 -3.16 -8.84
CA VAL A 229 -10.04 -2.07 -8.74
C VAL A 229 -11.35 -2.60 -8.17
N ASP A 230 -11.94 -1.88 -7.22
CA ASP A 230 -13.20 -2.24 -6.60
C ASP A 230 -14.39 -1.86 -7.49
N VAL A 231 -14.74 -2.77 -8.39
CA VAL A 231 -15.77 -2.55 -9.43
C VAL A 231 -17.14 -3.07 -9.03
N GLY A 232 -18.21 -2.43 -9.52
CA GLY A 232 -19.58 -2.86 -9.29
C GLY A 232 -20.61 -1.74 -9.48
N THR A 233 -21.89 -2.07 -9.26
CA THR A 233 -23.03 -1.14 -9.40
C THR A 233 -23.60 -0.65 -8.07
N THR A 234 -23.08 -1.15 -6.94
CA THR A 234 -23.48 -0.72 -5.60
C THR A 234 -22.76 0.58 -5.20
N ALA A 235 -23.22 1.23 -4.13
CA ALA A 235 -22.60 2.45 -3.61
C ALA A 235 -21.08 2.28 -3.37
N ASN A 236 -20.32 3.36 -3.61
CA ASN A 236 -18.87 3.46 -3.41
C ASN A 236 -17.99 2.55 -4.30
N LYS A 237 -18.58 1.81 -5.25
CA LYS A 237 -17.84 1.05 -6.27
C LYS A 237 -17.58 1.88 -7.52
N ILE A 238 -16.54 1.53 -8.27
CA ILE A 238 -16.31 2.06 -9.61
C ILE A 238 -17.17 1.27 -10.60
N VAL A 239 -17.98 1.94 -11.39
CA VAL A 239 -18.76 1.27 -12.44
C VAL A 239 -17.82 0.88 -13.59
N GLN A 240 -17.75 -0.42 -13.87
CA GLN A 240 -17.01 -0.99 -15.01
C GLN A 240 -17.97 -1.26 -16.17
N LEU A 241 -17.50 -1.12 -17.41
CA LEU A 241 -18.27 -1.52 -18.59
C LEU A 241 -18.46 -3.04 -18.62
N ASP A 242 -19.56 -3.50 -19.22
CA ASP A 242 -19.80 -4.92 -19.48
C ASP A 242 -18.92 -5.46 -20.63
N ASN A 243 -19.05 -6.76 -20.92
CA ASN A 243 -18.31 -7.42 -21.99
C ASN A 243 -18.63 -6.87 -23.39
N ASN A 244 -19.65 -6.04 -23.54
CA ASN A 244 -20.04 -5.37 -24.77
C ASN A 244 -19.69 -3.87 -24.75
N ALA A 245 -18.84 -3.44 -23.82
CA ALA A 245 -18.43 -2.04 -23.62
C ALA A 245 -19.59 -1.08 -23.31
N LYS A 246 -20.66 -1.57 -22.66
CA LYS A 246 -21.81 -0.77 -22.22
C LYS A 246 -21.77 -0.51 -20.72
N LEU A 247 -22.42 0.57 -20.28
CA LEU A 247 -22.69 0.77 -18.86
C LEU A 247 -23.63 -0.34 -18.35
N PRO A 248 -23.32 -0.99 -17.21
CA PRO A 248 -24.25 -1.89 -16.54
C PRO A 248 -25.56 -1.20 -16.14
N ALA A 249 -26.61 -1.97 -15.84
CA ALA A 249 -27.87 -1.43 -15.38
C ALA A 249 -27.71 -0.74 -14.01
N VAL A 250 -27.71 0.59 -14.03
CA VAL A 250 -27.65 1.48 -12.86
C VAL A 250 -28.66 2.61 -13.01
N ASP A 251 -29.10 3.20 -11.90
CA ASP A 251 -29.91 4.42 -11.95
C ASP A 251 -29.06 5.59 -12.48
N GLY A 252 -29.44 6.13 -13.64
CA GLY A 252 -28.78 7.25 -14.30
C GLY A 252 -29.40 8.62 -13.98
N SER A 253 -30.30 8.72 -13.00
CA SER A 253 -31.06 9.94 -12.68
C SER A 253 -30.20 11.19 -12.40
N GLN A 254 -28.95 11.00 -11.97
CA GLN A 254 -27.99 12.08 -11.68
C GLN A 254 -27.09 12.45 -12.87
N LEU A 255 -27.23 11.82 -14.04
CA LEU A 255 -26.47 12.14 -15.24
C LEU A 255 -27.05 13.38 -15.95
N ILE A 256 -26.74 14.57 -15.43
CA ILE A 256 -27.37 15.84 -15.83
C ILE A 256 -26.74 16.56 -17.03
N ASN A 257 -25.57 16.14 -17.52
CA ASN A 257 -24.86 16.78 -18.63
C ASN A 257 -24.73 15.88 -19.87
N ILE A 258 -25.72 15.02 -20.10
CA ILE A 258 -25.81 14.23 -21.32
C ILE A 258 -26.29 15.14 -22.46
N ASN A 259 -25.55 15.20 -23.57
CA ASN A 259 -25.97 15.95 -24.75
C ASN A 259 -27.28 15.35 -25.31
N ALA A 260 -28.38 16.10 -25.18
CA ALA A 260 -29.69 15.69 -25.65
C ALA A 260 -29.73 15.41 -27.17
N ALA A 261 -28.86 16.05 -27.96
CA ALA A 261 -28.81 15.85 -29.41
C ALA A 261 -28.33 14.44 -29.82
N THR A 262 -27.65 13.70 -28.93
CA THR A 262 -27.23 12.31 -29.15
C THR A 262 -28.14 11.29 -28.45
N LEU A 263 -29.09 11.76 -27.63
CA LEU A 263 -30.02 10.92 -26.87
C LEU A 263 -31.28 10.52 -27.67
N ASP A 264 -31.48 11.12 -28.85
CA ASP A 264 -32.59 10.91 -29.79
C ASP A 264 -32.72 9.46 -30.33
N SER A 265 -31.76 8.58 -30.00
CA SER A 265 -31.73 7.18 -30.44
C SER A 265 -32.13 6.16 -29.36
N LEU A 266 -32.34 6.61 -28.12
CA LEU A 266 -32.93 5.77 -27.05
C LEU A 266 -34.43 6.07 -26.98
N ASP A 267 -35.17 5.36 -27.83
CA ASP A 267 -36.63 5.22 -27.80
C ASP A 267 -37.45 6.20 -28.67
N SER A 268 -37.54 5.85 -29.96
CA SER A 268 -38.51 6.43 -30.90
C SER A 268 -39.97 6.02 -30.63
N THR A 269 -40.25 5.30 -29.54
CA THR A 269 -41.58 4.80 -29.17
C THR A 269 -42.07 5.23 -27.77
N ASP A 270 -41.19 5.62 -26.84
CA ASP A 270 -41.54 5.98 -25.45
C ASP A 270 -40.88 7.27 -24.94
N PHE A 271 -40.22 8.07 -25.80
CA PHE A 271 -39.84 9.44 -25.44
C PHE A 271 -41.03 10.42 -25.50
N LEU A 272 -42.20 10.01 -25.02
CA LEU A 272 -43.09 10.95 -24.36
C LEU A 272 -42.54 11.07 -22.94
N ARG A 273 -41.62 12.02 -22.72
CA ARG A 273 -41.16 12.38 -21.37
C ARG A 273 -42.40 12.39 -20.48
N THR A 274 -42.46 11.54 -19.47
CA THR A 274 -43.58 11.52 -18.50
C THR A 274 -43.75 12.89 -17.81
N SER A 275 -42.77 13.78 -18.00
CA SER A 275 -42.71 15.17 -17.53
C SER A 275 -42.45 16.19 -18.64
N ALA A 276 -42.74 15.94 -19.93
CA ALA A 276 -42.86 17.01 -20.93
C ALA A 276 -44.18 17.78 -20.75
N SER A 277 -44.32 18.44 -19.60
CA SER A 277 -45.06 19.69 -19.48
C SER A 277 -44.31 20.82 -20.20
N SER A 278 -43.83 20.59 -21.42
CA SER A 278 -43.16 21.60 -22.22
C SER A 278 -43.95 21.70 -23.50
N ALA A 279 -44.86 22.67 -23.53
CA ALA A 279 -45.52 23.12 -24.74
C ALA A 279 -44.48 23.18 -25.88
N VAL A 280 -44.75 22.47 -26.97
CA VAL A 280 -43.94 22.56 -28.17
C VAL A 280 -44.10 23.98 -28.71
N SER A 281 -43.09 24.83 -28.51
CA SER A 281 -43.22 26.28 -28.50
C SER A 281 -43.20 26.95 -29.89
N SER A 282 -43.92 26.40 -30.87
CA SER A 282 -43.97 26.80 -32.29
C SER A 282 -42.94 26.09 -33.20
N GLY A 283 -43.33 25.88 -34.46
CA GLY A 283 -42.44 25.44 -35.55
C GLY A 283 -42.33 23.94 -35.79
N TYR A 284 -42.93 23.10 -34.96
CA TYR A 284 -42.93 21.64 -35.13
C TYR A 284 -44.30 21.15 -35.61
N THR A 285 -44.30 20.24 -36.58
CA THR A 285 -45.51 19.55 -37.06
C THR A 285 -45.58 18.14 -36.47
N LEU A 286 -46.71 17.80 -35.86
CA LEU A 286 -47.02 16.40 -35.57
C LEU A 286 -47.56 15.78 -36.87
N SER A 287 -46.73 14.99 -37.57
CA SER A 287 -47.15 14.26 -38.77
C SER A 287 -47.59 12.86 -38.39
N ILE A 288 -48.85 12.52 -38.62
CA ILE A 288 -49.39 11.17 -38.47
C ILE A 288 -49.41 10.53 -39.84
N ASN A 289 -48.71 9.41 -40.01
CA ASN A 289 -48.65 8.72 -41.30
C ASN A 289 -50.03 8.22 -41.75
N SER A 290 -50.23 8.12 -43.06
CA SER A 290 -51.46 7.52 -43.62
C SER A 290 -51.70 6.13 -43.01
N GLY A 291 -52.90 5.92 -42.44
CA GLY A 291 -53.27 4.67 -41.77
C GLY A 291 -52.91 4.58 -40.28
N ALA A 292 -52.18 5.54 -39.72
CA ALA A 292 -51.94 5.60 -38.27
C ALA A 292 -53.11 6.29 -37.54
N ILE A 293 -53.37 5.83 -36.31
CA ILE A 293 -54.44 6.35 -35.46
C ILE A 293 -53.81 7.18 -34.34
N LEU A 294 -54.28 8.42 -34.16
CA LEU A 294 -53.99 9.21 -32.96
C LEU A 294 -55.06 8.91 -31.91
N ASN A 295 -54.71 8.12 -30.89
CA ASN A 295 -55.59 7.84 -29.76
C ASN A 295 -55.23 8.75 -28.57
N ILE A 296 -56.09 9.71 -28.23
CA ILE A 296 -55.88 10.63 -27.11
C ILE A 296 -56.74 10.17 -25.95
N LEU A 297 -56.11 9.68 -24.89
CA LEU A 297 -56.77 9.42 -23.61
C LEU A 297 -56.93 10.76 -22.87
N GLY A 298 -58.07 11.43 -23.07
CA GLY A 298 -58.41 12.70 -22.42
C GLY A 298 -58.91 13.76 -23.41
N THR A 299 -58.59 15.03 -23.15
CA THR A 299 -59.04 16.16 -23.97
C THR A 299 -57.99 16.57 -24.99
N LEU A 300 -58.37 16.63 -26.27
CA LEU A 300 -57.61 17.35 -27.29
C LEU A 300 -57.89 18.85 -27.17
N GLN A 301 -56.86 19.70 -27.11
CA GLN A 301 -57.00 21.15 -27.15
C GLN A 301 -56.26 21.72 -28.36
N LEU A 302 -56.91 22.61 -29.11
CA LEU A 302 -56.30 23.35 -30.23
C LEU A 302 -56.42 24.84 -29.91
N GLY A 303 -55.27 25.54 -29.87
CA GLY A 303 -55.23 26.97 -29.52
C GLY A 303 -55.80 27.29 -28.13
N GLY A 304 -55.64 26.37 -27.16
CA GLY A 304 -56.18 26.52 -25.80
C GLY A 304 -57.68 26.23 -25.67
N THR A 305 -58.37 25.87 -26.75
CA THR A 305 -59.78 25.50 -26.72
C THR A 305 -59.92 23.98 -26.71
N THR A 306 -60.67 23.43 -25.76
CA THR A 306 -61.02 22.01 -25.74
C THR A 306 -61.85 21.66 -26.97
N VAL A 307 -61.30 20.80 -27.82
CA VAL A 307 -62.01 20.19 -28.94
C VAL A 307 -62.99 19.17 -28.35
N THR A 308 -64.19 19.67 -28.04
CA THR A 308 -65.29 18.88 -27.49
C THR A 308 -66.12 18.34 -28.65
N ALA A 309 -65.46 17.62 -29.57
CA ALA A 309 -66.12 16.97 -30.68
C ALA A 309 -66.14 15.47 -30.41
N THR A 310 -67.32 14.87 -30.36
CA THR A 310 -67.47 13.41 -30.44
C THR A 310 -66.90 12.92 -31.77
N ALA A 311 -66.45 11.66 -31.85
CA ALA A 311 -65.92 11.08 -33.10
C ALA A 311 -66.88 11.27 -34.31
N ALA A 312 -68.19 11.37 -34.05
CA ALA A 312 -69.21 11.67 -35.05
C ALA A 312 -69.15 13.11 -35.59
N GLN A 313 -68.78 14.10 -34.78
CA GLN A 313 -68.74 15.52 -35.18
C GLN A 313 -67.51 15.87 -36.01
N LEU A 314 -66.40 15.13 -35.85
CA LEU A 314 -65.19 15.33 -36.64
C LEU A 314 -65.32 14.72 -38.05
N ASN A 315 -66.17 13.71 -38.23
CA ASN A 315 -66.45 13.07 -39.51
C ASN A 315 -67.63 13.70 -40.28
N ASP A 316 -68.31 14.71 -39.71
CA ASP A 316 -69.53 15.30 -40.29
C ASP A 316 -69.30 16.41 -41.33
N LEU A 317 -68.08 16.53 -41.83
CA LEU A 317 -67.79 17.29 -43.06
C LEU A 317 -68.20 16.45 -44.29
N GLY A 318 -69.44 15.94 -44.29
CA GLY A 318 -70.03 15.19 -45.40
C GLY A 318 -69.84 15.93 -46.73
N THR A 319 -69.77 15.18 -47.82
CA THR A 319 -69.48 15.78 -49.13
C THR A 319 -70.65 16.71 -49.50
N ILE A 320 -70.35 17.94 -49.90
CA ILE A 320 -71.39 18.89 -50.31
C ILE A 320 -71.67 18.71 -51.80
N VAL A 321 -72.94 18.48 -52.15
CA VAL A 321 -73.47 18.67 -53.50
C VAL A 321 -74.02 20.08 -53.60
N VAL A 322 -73.64 20.81 -54.64
CA VAL A 322 -74.06 22.21 -54.84
C VAL A 322 -74.84 22.33 -56.16
N ARG A 323 -76.06 22.89 -56.10
CA ARG A 323 -76.87 23.22 -57.28
C ARG A 323 -77.14 22.02 -58.21
N GLU A 324 -77.38 20.85 -57.63
CA GLU A 324 -77.85 19.69 -58.38
C GLU A 324 -79.17 20.00 -59.07
N THR A 325 -79.33 19.52 -60.30
CA THR A 325 -80.65 19.46 -60.96
C THR A 325 -81.19 18.06 -60.76
N PRO A 326 -82.24 17.84 -59.95
CA PRO A 326 -82.76 16.52 -59.73
C PRO A 326 -83.39 15.97 -61.02
N SER A 327 -83.38 14.65 -61.16
CA SER A 327 -84.02 13.95 -62.27
C SER A 327 -85.54 13.91 -62.10
N GLY A 328 -86.27 14.00 -63.21
CA GLY A 328 -87.74 14.09 -63.24
C GLY A 328 -88.20 15.08 -64.30
N LEU A 329 -89.32 14.81 -64.96
CA LEU A 329 -89.86 15.72 -65.98
C LEU A 329 -90.57 16.89 -65.29
N VAL A 330 -90.19 18.12 -65.61
CA VAL A 330 -90.92 19.33 -65.18
C VAL A 330 -92.02 19.61 -66.20
N ASN A 331 -93.24 19.09 -65.96
CA ASN A 331 -94.34 19.10 -66.92
C ASN A 331 -95.67 19.67 -66.38
N GLY A 332 -95.66 20.28 -65.19
CA GLY A 332 -96.87 20.79 -64.53
C GLY A 332 -97.76 19.72 -63.87
N SER A 333 -97.37 18.44 -63.91
CA SER A 333 -98.10 17.35 -63.25
C SER A 333 -97.20 16.47 -62.36
N ASN A 334 -95.91 16.34 -62.68
CA ASN A 334 -94.97 15.56 -61.88
C ASN A 334 -94.60 16.32 -60.59
N THR A 335 -94.77 15.68 -59.45
CA THR A 335 -94.39 16.23 -58.13
C THR A 335 -93.05 15.69 -57.64
N ASP A 336 -92.57 14.58 -58.20
CA ASP A 336 -91.44 13.83 -57.64
C ASP A 336 -90.16 14.01 -58.47
N PHE A 337 -89.07 14.36 -57.79
CA PHE A 337 -87.77 14.63 -58.39
C PHE A 337 -86.66 13.95 -57.58
N THR A 338 -85.78 13.22 -58.24
CA THR A 338 -84.79 12.36 -57.58
C THR A 338 -83.38 12.93 -57.68
N LEU A 339 -82.73 13.08 -56.52
CA LEU A 339 -81.35 13.49 -56.34
C LEU A 339 -80.38 12.30 -56.49
N ALA A 340 -79.12 12.60 -56.79
CA ALA A 340 -78.07 11.61 -56.99
C ALA A 340 -77.70 10.86 -55.71
N HIS A 341 -77.77 11.52 -54.56
CA HIS A 341 -77.52 10.92 -53.25
C HIS A 341 -78.64 11.27 -52.27
N THR A 342 -78.74 10.50 -51.19
CA THR A 342 -79.68 10.79 -50.09
C THR A 342 -79.12 11.92 -49.23
N PRO A 343 -79.80 13.08 -49.15
CA PRO A 343 -79.35 14.16 -48.28
C PRO A 343 -79.32 13.73 -46.82
N LYS A 344 -78.31 14.19 -46.09
CA LYS A 344 -78.35 14.21 -44.64
C LYS A 344 -79.51 15.13 -44.23
N SER A 345 -80.41 14.59 -43.41
CA SER A 345 -81.64 15.28 -42.99
C SER A 345 -81.39 16.73 -42.55
N GLY A 346 -82.12 17.67 -43.15
CA GLY A 346 -82.08 19.09 -42.81
C GLY A 346 -80.89 19.86 -43.42
N THR A 347 -80.15 19.24 -44.34
CA THR A 347 -79.06 19.93 -45.07
C THR A 347 -79.47 20.35 -46.47
N GLU A 348 -80.62 19.88 -46.95
CA GLU A 348 -81.17 20.17 -48.26
C GLU A 348 -81.72 21.59 -48.37
N GLU A 349 -81.30 22.28 -49.43
CA GLU A 349 -81.79 23.59 -49.82
C GLU A 349 -82.39 23.45 -51.22
N VAL A 350 -83.72 23.33 -51.30
CA VAL A 350 -84.46 23.19 -52.58
C VAL A 350 -84.88 24.56 -53.08
N TYR A 351 -84.45 24.91 -54.29
CA TYR A 351 -84.80 26.15 -54.97
C TYR A 351 -85.69 25.88 -56.17
N LEU A 352 -86.83 26.56 -56.25
CA LEU A 352 -87.70 26.60 -57.42
C LEU A 352 -87.61 27.99 -58.05
N ASN A 353 -87.10 28.08 -59.28
CA ASN A 353 -86.81 29.34 -59.98
C ASN A 353 -85.96 30.33 -59.17
N GLY A 354 -85.08 29.79 -58.30
CA GLY A 354 -84.20 30.58 -57.43
C GLY A 354 -84.82 31.00 -56.10
N LEU A 355 -86.10 30.71 -55.85
CA LEU A 355 -86.72 30.90 -54.54
C LEU A 355 -86.49 29.66 -53.68
N LEU A 356 -85.92 29.84 -52.48
CA LEU A 356 -85.80 28.78 -51.49
C LEU A 356 -87.20 28.31 -51.09
N GLN A 357 -87.42 27.01 -51.11
CA GLN A 357 -88.69 26.37 -50.78
C GLN A 357 -88.65 25.92 -49.32
N ASP A 358 -89.77 26.02 -48.62
CA ASP A 358 -89.89 25.64 -47.22
C ASP A 358 -90.13 24.13 -47.10
N PRO A 359 -89.26 23.37 -46.40
CA PRO A 359 -89.50 21.96 -46.16
C PRO A 359 -90.84 21.76 -45.45
N THR A 360 -91.52 20.64 -45.72
CA THR A 360 -92.86 20.25 -45.24
C THR A 360 -94.03 21.08 -45.77
N ASN A 361 -93.83 22.34 -46.14
CA ASN A 361 -94.87 23.21 -46.68
C ASN A 361 -94.91 23.24 -48.22
N ASP A 362 -93.75 23.45 -48.85
CA ASP A 362 -93.64 23.53 -50.31
C ASP A 362 -93.21 22.19 -50.93
N TYR A 363 -92.44 21.40 -50.17
CA TYR A 363 -92.00 20.07 -50.57
C TYR A 363 -91.78 19.17 -49.35
N THR A 364 -91.77 17.87 -49.57
CA THR A 364 -91.24 16.88 -48.62
C THR A 364 -90.04 16.18 -49.25
N ILE A 365 -89.14 15.65 -48.43
CA ILE A 365 -88.04 14.82 -48.89
C ILE A 365 -88.07 13.48 -48.17
N SER A 366 -87.92 12.40 -48.92
CA SER A 366 -87.71 11.06 -48.37
C SER A 366 -86.63 10.38 -49.18
N THR A 367 -85.61 9.86 -48.48
CA THR A 367 -84.38 9.35 -49.13
C THR A 367 -83.80 10.41 -50.07
N ASN A 368 -83.63 10.12 -51.36
CA ASN A 368 -83.15 11.06 -52.36
C ASN A 368 -84.29 11.67 -53.21
N THR A 369 -85.56 11.51 -52.84
CA THR A 369 -86.69 12.04 -53.63
C THR A 369 -87.30 13.27 -52.96
N ILE A 370 -87.30 14.39 -53.69
CA ILE A 370 -88.07 15.59 -53.40
C ILE A 370 -89.47 15.42 -53.99
N THR A 371 -90.50 15.62 -53.17
CA THR A 371 -91.90 15.62 -53.58
C THR A 371 -92.51 16.98 -53.30
N PHE A 372 -92.73 17.78 -54.35
CA PHE A 372 -93.37 19.08 -54.25
C PHE A 372 -94.87 18.93 -53.94
N VAL A 373 -95.38 19.80 -53.07
CA VAL A 373 -96.81 19.86 -52.76
C VAL A 373 -97.62 20.36 -53.96
N ALA A 374 -97.04 21.26 -54.77
CA ALA A 374 -97.59 21.70 -56.04
C ALA A 374 -96.61 21.41 -57.18
N ALA A 375 -97.06 20.69 -58.21
CA ALA A 375 -96.22 20.29 -59.33
C ALA A 375 -95.59 21.52 -60.05
N PRO A 376 -94.25 21.60 -60.15
CA PRO A 376 -93.57 22.65 -60.89
C PRO A 376 -94.04 22.72 -62.36
N LYS A 377 -94.36 23.93 -62.83
CA LYS A 377 -94.90 24.18 -64.17
C LYS A 377 -93.83 23.96 -65.23
N THR A 378 -94.24 23.54 -66.43
CA THR A 378 -93.33 23.41 -67.57
C THR A 378 -92.52 24.69 -67.77
N GLY A 379 -91.19 24.57 -67.70
CA GLY A 379 -90.24 25.69 -67.78
C GLY A 379 -89.61 26.12 -66.45
N ASP A 380 -90.14 25.66 -65.31
CA ASP A 380 -89.57 25.91 -64.00
C ASP A 380 -88.22 25.20 -63.82
N LYS A 381 -87.31 25.80 -63.02
CA LYS A 381 -85.99 25.26 -62.71
C LYS A 381 -85.90 24.86 -61.27
N ILE A 382 -85.58 23.59 -61.02
CA ILE A 382 -85.30 23.06 -59.69
C ILE A 382 -83.79 22.96 -59.50
N ARG A 383 -83.28 23.45 -58.37
CA ARG A 383 -81.88 23.31 -57.96
C ARG A 383 -81.83 22.90 -56.49
N VAL A 384 -80.98 21.95 -56.14
CA VAL A 384 -80.85 21.48 -54.76
C VAL A 384 -79.39 21.44 -54.34
N SER A 385 -79.08 21.98 -53.16
CA SER A 385 -77.76 21.80 -52.50
C SER A 385 -77.95 21.01 -51.22
N TYR A 386 -77.04 20.10 -50.89
CA TYR A 386 -77.15 19.26 -49.68
C TYR A 386 -75.81 18.62 -49.29
N ARG A 387 -75.73 18.08 -48.08
CA ARG A 387 -74.62 17.21 -47.62
C ARG A 387 -75.06 15.75 -47.65
N TYR A 388 -74.16 14.83 -47.96
CA TYR A 388 -74.42 13.39 -47.92
C TYR A 388 -73.23 12.59 -47.36
#